data_AF-A0A1H5B1E0-F1
#
_entry.id   AF-A0A1H5B1E0-F1
#
_cell.length_a   1.000
_cell.length_b   1.000
_cell.length_c   1.000
_cell.angle_alpha   90.00
_cell.angle_beta   90.00
_cell.angle_gamma   90.00
#
_symmetry.space_group_name_H-M   'P 1'
#
loop_
_entity.id
_entity.type
_entity.pdbx_description
1 polymer ?
#
loop_
_entity_poly.entity_id
_entity_poly.type
_entity_poly.pdbx_seq_one_letter_code
_entity_poly.pdbx_strand_id
1 'polypeptide(L)'
;MYGRKRAAGAVLAVGLGVAGCGAGDTGTGASAPVPPRPAGTGPLAKEVVRADFDGSVADAGVPPNAPEYGETHRDAAAGSRLSCTVAFKGFGTEDTPVDLPRYRALVGELRERGWRKAGDGRGQEVAEDGTVHVAQEVFEQRGWTLVSEHRPWGDDGVITLLAFDDACMKKAGGGAGPE
;
A
#
# COMPACT_ATOMS: atom_id res chain seq x y z
N MET A 1 -51.74 9.63 -39.64
CA MET A 1 -52.97 8.85 -39.33
C MET A 1 -52.59 7.37 -39.25
N TYR A 2 -53.04 6.68 -38.19
CA TYR A 2 -52.98 5.22 -37.91
C TYR A 2 -51.60 4.54 -37.95
N GLY A 3 -50.97 4.03 -36.87
CA GLY A 3 -51.44 3.63 -35.54
C GLY A 3 -51.73 2.13 -35.46
N ARG A 4 -50.84 1.34 -34.82
CA ARG A 4 -51.04 0.06 -34.06
C ARG A 4 -49.75 -0.78 -34.06
N LYS A 5 -49.36 -1.59 -33.07
CA LYS A 5 -49.63 -1.79 -31.64
C LYS A 5 -48.54 -2.82 -31.19
N ARG A 6 -48.03 -2.62 -29.97
CA ARG A 6 -47.20 -3.47 -29.09
C ARG A 6 -47.11 -4.98 -29.35
N ALA A 7 -45.96 -5.59 -29.01
CA ALA A 7 -45.88 -6.81 -28.21
C ALA A 7 -44.48 -7.00 -27.58
N ALA A 8 -44.48 -7.42 -26.32
CA ALA A 8 -43.32 -7.82 -25.53
C ALA A 8 -42.84 -9.22 -25.94
N GLY A 9 -41.54 -9.47 -25.76
CA GLY A 9 -40.94 -10.80 -25.88
C GLY A 9 -39.68 -10.86 -25.04
N ALA A 10 -39.83 -11.25 -23.78
CA ALA A 10 -38.71 -11.68 -22.95
C ALA A 10 -38.29 -13.09 -23.40
N VAL A 11 -37.02 -13.26 -23.76
CA VAL A 11 -36.40 -14.59 -23.90
C VAL A 11 -35.22 -14.63 -22.96
N LEU A 12 -35.44 -15.26 -21.80
CA LEU A 12 -34.39 -15.79 -20.94
C LEU A 12 -33.79 -16.99 -21.65
N ALA A 13 -32.56 -16.84 -22.16
CA ALA A 13 -31.74 -17.96 -22.60
C ALA A 13 -30.63 -18.18 -21.56
N VAL A 14 -30.86 -19.14 -20.67
CA VAL A 14 -29.80 -19.74 -19.84
C VAL A 14 -28.98 -20.63 -20.79
N GLY A 15 -27.77 -20.16 -21.11
CA GLY A 15 -26.76 -20.96 -21.81
C GLY A 15 -25.65 -21.36 -20.84
N LEU A 16 -25.76 -22.55 -20.26
CA LEU A 16 -24.65 -23.29 -19.66
C LEU A 16 -23.98 -24.11 -20.77
N GLY A 17 -22.64 -24.10 -20.78
CA GLY A 17 -21.78 -24.89 -21.68
C GLY A 17 -21.00 -23.96 -22.61
N VAL A 18 -19.68 -24.06 -22.78
CA VAL A 18 -18.74 -25.16 -22.55
C VAL A 18 -17.34 -24.55 -22.41
N ALA A 19 -16.51 -25.14 -21.56
CA ALA A 19 -15.09 -24.84 -21.47
C ALA A 19 -14.39 -25.21 -22.79
N GLY A 20 -13.87 -24.20 -23.48
CA GLY A 20 -12.94 -24.32 -24.60
C GLY A 20 -11.89 -23.24 -24.43
N CYS A 21 -10.80 -23.55 -23.71
CA CYS A 21 -9.66 -22.66 -23.55
C CYS A 21 -8.97 -22.47 -24.90
N GLY A 22 -9.06 -21.25 -25.42
CA GLY A 22 -8.32 -20.82 -26.59
C GLY A 22 -8.48 -19.32 -26.79
N ALA A 23 -7.65 -18.54 -26.12
CA ALA A 23 -7.19 -17.22 -26.54
C ALA A 23 -6.18 -16.74 -25.49
N GLY A 24 -4.95 -16.50 -25.94
CA GLY A 24 -3.98 -15.78 -25.13
C GLY A 24 -4.41 -14.31 -25.01
N ASP A 25 -4.11 -13.74 -23.86
CA ASP A 25 -3.93 -12.30 -23.73
C ASP A 25 -2.83 -12.09 -22.68
N THR A 26 -1.74 -11.48 -23.15
CA THR A 26 -0.85 -10.66 -22.35
C THR A 26 -1.68 -9.59 -21.65
N GLY A 27 -2.14 -9.89 -20.44
CA GLY A 27 -2.86 -8.97 -19.59
C GLY A 27 -2.08 -8.76 -18.31
N THR A 28 -1.64 -7.52 -18.10
CA THR A 28 -1.21 -6.96 -16.81
C THR A 28 -2.02 -7.62 -15.69
N GLY A 29 -1.36 -8.47 -14.91
CA GLY A 29 -2.01 -9.22 -13.84
C GLY A 29 -2.67 -8.23 -12.90
N ALA A 30 -4.00 -8.15 -12.95
CA ALA A 30 -4.75 -7.39 -11.97
C ALA A 30 -4.38 -7.94 -10.59
N SER A 31 -3.80 -7.09 -9.75
CA SER A 31 -3.49 -7.45 -8.37
C SER A 31 -4.74 -8.02 -7.73
N ALA A 32 -4.60 -9.18 -7.07
CA ALA A 32 -5.73 -9.81 -6.39
C ALA A 32 -6.39 -8.81 -5.43
N PRO A 33 -7.73 -8.79 -5.32
CA PRO A 33 -8.42 -7.88 -4.43
C PRO A 33 -7.88 -8.00 -3.00
N VAL A 34 -7.50 -6.87 -2.40
CA VAL A 34 -7.07 -6.84 -0.99
C VAL A 34 -8.28 -7.23 -0.14
N PRO A 35 -8.18 -8.28 0.69
CA PRO A 35 -9.30 -8.71 1.51
C PRO A 35 -9.76 -7.59 2.46
N PRO A 36 -11.07 -7.48 2.76
CA PRO A 36 -11.56 -6.48 3.68
C PRO A 36 -10.97 -6.66 5.07
N ARG A 37 -10.60 -5.55 5.71
CA ARG A 37 -9.95 -5.59 7.02
C ARG A 37 -10.86 -6.23 8.09
N PRO A 38 -10.30 -7.01 9.04
CA PRO A 38 -11.05 -7.49 10.19
C PRO A 38 -11.63 -6.34 11.04
N ALA A 39 -12.92 -6.42 11.36
CA ALA A 39 -13.56 -5.53 12.31
C ALA A 39 -12.93 -5.66 13.71
N GLY A 40 -12.98 -4.59 14.50
CA GLY A 40 -12.56 -4.60 15.91
C GLY A 40 -11.63 -3.45 16.29
N THR A 41 -11.30 -3.39 17.58
CA THR A 41 -10.48 -2.33 18.20
C THR A 41 -9.09 -2.81 18.64
N GLY A 42 -8.84 -4.13 18.67
CA GLY A 42 -7.55 -4.69 19.05
C GLY A 42 -6.46 -4.52 17.98
N PRO A 43 -5.19 -4.83 18.29
CA PRO A 43 -4.10 -4.65 17.33
C PRO A 43 -4.29 -5.41 16.03
N LEU A 44 -3.77 -4.87 14.92
CA LEU A 44 -3.75 -5.58 13.65
C LEU A 44 -2.67 -6.66 13.68
N ALA A 45 -2.98 -7.80 13.05
CA ALA A 45 -1.98 -8.81 12.76
C ALA A 45 -0.99 -8.28 11.71
N LYS A 46 0.27 -8.75 11.78
CA LYS A 46 1.36 -8.33 10.89
C LYS A 46 1.01 -8.55 9.41
N GLU A 47 0.30 -9.62 9.12
CA GLU A 47 -0.14 -10.02 7.78
C GLU A 47 -1.18 -9.04 7.22
N VAL A 48 -2.03 -8.47 8.07
CA VAL A 48 -3.02 -7.45 7.67
C VAL A 48 -2.30 -6.15 7.31
N VAL A 49 -1.33 -5.72 8.13
CA VAL A 49 -0.51 -4.53 7.83
C VAL A 49 0.28 -4.71 6.54
N ARG A 50 0.82 -5.90 6.29
CA ARG A 50 1.49 -6.21 5.02
C ARG A 50 0.53 -6.14 3.83
N ALA A 51 -0.67 -6.72 3.94
CA ALA A 51 -1.67 -6.64 2.88
C ALA A 51 -2.14 -5.19 2.63
N ASP A 52 -2.22 -4.35 3.67
CA ASP A 52 -2.52 -2.93 3.52
C ASP A 52 -1.41 -2.20 2.76
N PHE A 53 -0.13 -2.48 3.06
CA PHE A 53 0.98 -1.93 2.29
C PHE A 53 0.91 -2.37 0.84
N ASP A 54 0.84 -3.68 0.59
CA ASP A 54 0.83 -4.25 -0.77
C ASP A 54 -0.34 -3.71 -1.60
N GLY A 55 -1.50 -3.51 -0.97
CA GLY A 55 -2.64 -2.83 -1.57
C GLY A 55 -2.38 -1.36 -1.89
N SER A 56 -2.00 -0.57 -0.88
CA SER A 56 -1.77 0.87 -1.04
C SER A 56 -0.68 1.20 -2.06
N VAL A 57 0.39 0.40 -2.14
CA VAL A 57 1.47 0.62 -3.12
C VAL A 57 1.00 0.26 -4.53
N ALA A 58 0.23 -0.82 -4.70
CA ALA A 58 -0.33 -1.18 -5.99
C ALA A 58 -1.34 -0.15 -6.50
N ASP A 59 -2.27 0.29 -5.65
CA ASP A 59 -3.30 1.28 -5.97
C ASP A 59 -2.68 2.65 -6.31
N ALA A 60 -1.56 3.01 -5.65
CA ALA A 60 -0.80 4.23 -5.92
C ALA A 60 0.16 4.13 -7.12
N GLY A 61 0.27 2.96 -7.77
CA GLY A 61 1.17 2.73 -8.90
C GLY A 61 2.66 2.80 -8.52
N VAL A 62 3.00 2.44 -7.28
CA VAL A 62 4.38 2.34 -6.80
C VAL A 62 4.93 0.96 -7.15
N PRO A 63 6.20 0.85 -7.63
CA PRO A 63 6.85 -0.42 -7.89
C PRO A 63 6.83 -1.36 -6.67
N PRO A 64 6.88 -2.69 -6.87
CA PRO A 64 6.82 -3.65 -5.79
C PRO A 64 7.99 -3.53 -4.81
N ASN A 65 7.82 -4.10 -3.63
CA ASN A 65 8.82 -4.09 -2.57
C ASN A 65 10.13 -4.73 -3.05
N ALA A 66 11.26 -4.09 -2.76
CA ALA A 66 12.59 -4.67 -2.90
C ALA A 66 12.65 -5.99 -2.11
N PRO A 67 12.84 -7.15 -2.77
CA PRO A 67 12.72 -8.46 -2.12
C PRO A 67 13.61 -8.59 -0.87
N GLU A 68 14.86 -8.17 -0.98
CA GLU A 68 15.85 -8.24 0.10
C GLU A 68 15.47 -7.38 1.31
N TYR A 69 14.79 -6.24 1.06
CA TYR A 69 14.32 -5.36 2.12
C TYR A 69 13.13 -6.00 2.85
N GLY A 70 12.15 -6.54 2.12
CA GLY A 70 11.03 -7.25 2.72
C GLY A 70 11.45 -8.51 3.50
N GLU A 71 12.38 -9.28 2.95
CA GLU A 71 12.92 -10.52 3.55
C GLU A 71 13.66 -10.25 4.85
N THR A 72 14.51 -9.22 4.90
CA THR A 72 15.26 -8.83 6.11
C THR A 72 14.34 -8.62 7.33
N HIS A 73 13.16 -8.04 7.12
CA HIS A 73 12.17 -7.79 8.18
C HIS A 73 11.24 -8.98 8.44
N ARG A 74 11.01 -9.84 7.43
CA ARG A 74 10.19 -11.04 7.56
C ARG A 74 10.93 -12.14 8.34
N ASP A 75 12.21 -12.32 8.04
CA ASP A 75 13.04 -13.42 8.54
C ASP A 75 13.88 -13.02 9.76
N ALA A 76 13.64 -11.81 10.27
CA ALA A 76 14.29 -11.28 11.45
C ALA A 76 14.07 -12.21 12.67
N ALA A 77 15.15 -12.43 13.44
CA ALA A 77 15.12 -13.25 14.63
C ALA A 77 14.02 -12.80 15.61
N ALA A 78 13.26 -13.76 16.14
CA ALA A 78 12.18 -13.49 17.09
C ALA A 78 12.70 -12.69 18.30
N GLY A 79 11.98 -11.63 18.67
CA GLY A 79 12.36 -10.74 19.77
C GLY A 79 13.34 -9.63 19.38
N SER A 80 13.87 -9.63 18.15
CA SER A 80 14.60 -8.47 17.62
C SER A 80 13.64 -7.33 17.27
N ARG A 81 14.14 -6.09 17.23
CA ARG A 81 13.35 -4.93 16.78
C ARG A 81 12.83 -5.09 15.35
N LEU A 82 13.64 -5.68 14.45
CA LEU A 82 13.21 -5.94 13.07
C LEU A 82 12.01 -6.90 13.01
N SER A 83 11.94 -7.89 13.91
CA SER A 83 10.79 -8.80 13.96
C SER A 83 9.47 -8.09 14.29
N CYS A 84 9.52 -6.94 14.95
CA CYS A 84 8.36 -6.10 15.29
C CYS A 84 7.88 -5.20 14.14
N THR A 85 8.46 -5.30 12.94
CA THR A 85 8.20 -4.36 11.85
C THR A 85 7.67 -4.99 10.57
N VAL A 86 6.84 -4.25 9.86
CA VAL A 86 6.50 -4.49 8.44
C VAL A 86 7.18 -3.39 7.64
N ALA A 87 7.92 -3.80 6.62
CA ALA A 87 8.76 -2.88 5.86
C ALA A 87 8.52 -3.05 4.35
N PHE A 88 8.48 -1.92 3.66
CA PHE A 88 8.40 -1.82 2.22
C PHE A 88 9.41 -0.77 1.75
N LYS A 89 10.07 -1.07 0.63
CA LYS A 89 10.92 -0.12 -0.08
C LYS A 89 10.74 -0.29 -1.57
N GLY A 90 10.16 0.71 -2.23
CA GLY A 90 9.93 0.74 -3.67
C GLY A 90 10.88 1.72 -4.32
N PHE A 91 11.72 1.24 -5.23
CA PHE A 91 12.59 2.08 -6.05
C PHE A 91 11.88 2.43 -7.35
N GLY A 92 11.93 3.70 -7.73
CA GLY A 92 11.52 4.10 -9.06
C GLY A 92 12.44 3.50 -10.13
N THR A 93 11.92 3.48 -11.35
CA THR A 93 12.66 3.15 -12.57
C THR A 93 12.36 4.25 -13.59
N GLU A 94 13.17 4.34 -14.64
CA GLU A 94 12.94 5.30 -15.73
C GLU A 94 11.50 5.22 -16.29
N ASP A 95 10.97 4.00 -16.45
CA ASP A 95 9.61 3.75 -16.95
C ASP A 95 8.51 4.01 -15.89
N THR A 96 8.85 3.89 -14.61
CA THR A 96 7.93 4.06 -13.48
C THR A 96 8.64 4.79 -12.34
N PRO A 97 8.85 6.11 -12.47
CA PRO A 97 9.53 6.89 -11.45
C PRO A 97 8.63 7.00 -10.22
N VAL A 98 9.23 7.14 -9.05
CA VAL A 98 8.56 7.36 -7.77
C VAL A 98 8.72 8.82 -7.38
N ASP A 99 7.78 9.63 -7.84
CA ASP A 99 7.72 11.07 -7.66
C ASP A 99 6.77 11.49 -6.51
N LEU A 100 6.75 12.79 -6.18
CA LEU A 100 5.86 13.33 -5.16
C LEU A 100 4.38 13.06 -5.42
N PRO A 101 3.86 13.16 -6.66
CA PRO A 101 2.48 12.76 -6.96
C PRO A 101 2.16 11.31 -6.56
N ARG A 102 3.02 10.34 -6.90
CA ARG A 102 2.81 8.94 -6.48
C ARG A 102 2.92 8.76 -4.97
N TYR A 103 3.83 9.47 -4.32
CA TYR A 103 3.89 9.47 -2.85
C TYR A 103 2.60 10.01 -2.22
N ARG A 104 2.03 11.09 -2.77
CA ARG A 104 0.75 11.64 -2.30
C ARG A 104 -0.41 10.69 -2.55
N ALA A 105 -0.43 9.99 -3.69
CA ALA A 105 -1.40 8.94 -3.97
C ALA A 105 -1.31 7.83 -2.91
N LEU A 106 -0.10 7.34 -2.63
CA LEU A 106 0.15 6.34 -1.58
C LEU A 106 -0.35 6.79 -0.21
N VAL A 107 -0.08 8.04 0.18
CA VAL A 107 -0.59 8.62 1.43
C VAL A 107 -2.13 8.66 1.42
N GLY A 108 -2.76 8.95 0.28
CA GLY A 108 -4.22 8.86 0.11
C GLY A 108 -4.73 7.45 0.39
N GLU A 109 -4.15 6.45 -0.26
CA GLU A 109 -4.52 5.03 -0.09
C GLU A 109 -4.35 4.55 1.36
N LEU A 110 -3.28 4.96 2.04
CA LEU A 110 -3.08 4.66 3.46
C LEU A 110 -4.22 5.25 4.31
N ARG A 111 -4.64 6.48 4.02
CA ARG A 111 -5.75 7.14 4.74
C ARG A 111 -7.10 6.51 4.45
N GLU A 112 -7.37 6.07 3.21
CA GLU A 112 -8.58 5.31 2.88
C GLU A 112 -8.63 3.97 3.62
N ARG A 113 -7.45 3.37 3.81
CA ARG A 113 -7.24 2.22 4.70
C ARG A 113 -7.15 2.65 6.16
N GLY A 114 -7.62 3.82 6.57
CA GLY A 114 -7.81 4.20 7.97
C GLY A 114 -6.53 4.43 8.78
N TRP A 115 -5.37 4.56 8.13
CA TRP A 115 -4.17 5.08 8.79
C TRP A 115 -4.37 6.56 9.08
N ARG A 116 -4.30 6.94 10.34
CA ARG A 116 -4.54 8.32 10.76
C ARG A 116 -3.23 9.02 10.98
N LYS A 117 -3.07 10.23 10.43
CA LYS A 117 -1.88 11.03 10.66
C LYS A 117 -1.67 11.25 12.16
N ALA A 118 -0.46 11.00 12.65
CA ALA A 118 -0.08 11.16 14.03
C ALA A 118 0.62 12.53 14.21
N GLY A 119 -0.03 13.43 14.95
CA GLY A 119 0.49 14.77 15.24
C GLY A 119 0.76 15.62 13.99
N ASP A 120 1.53 16.69 14.21
CA ASP A 120 1.84 17.70 13.18
C ASP A 120 3.22 17.50 12.50
N GLY A 121 4.02 16.51 12.91
CA GLY A 121 5.38 16.26 12.36
C GLY A 121 5.53 14.93 11.61
N ARG A 122 6.53 14.69 10.77
CA ARG A 122 7.41 15.60 9.99
C ARG A 122 6.69 15.95 8.67
N GLY A 123 7.10 17.04 8.02
CA GLY A 123 6.47 17.56 6.79
C GLY A 123 7.31 17.29 5.55
N GLN A 124 7.31 18.25 4.62
CA GLN A 124 8.27 18.27 3.52
C GLN A 124 9.54 19.01 3.95
N GLU A 125 10.69 18.38 3.79
CA GLU A 125 11.98 19.07 3.74
C GLU A 125 12.17 19.59 2.32
N VAL A 126 12.25 20.91 2.18
CA VAL A 126 12.37 21.59 0.90
C VAL A 126 13.72 22.28 0.85
N ALA A 127 14.49 22.02 -0.21
CA ALA A 127 15.74 22.70 -0.51
C ALA A 127 15.52 24.19 -0.77
N GLU A 128 16.61 24.96 -0.77
CA GLU A 128 16.55 26.40 -1.07
C GLU A 128 16.02 26.70 -2.48
N ASP A 129 16.19 25.76 -3.42
CA ASP A 129 15.68 25.87 -4.80
C ASP A 129 14.21 25.47 -4.97
N GLY A 130 13.53 25.08 -3.89
CA GLY A 130 12.14 24.63 -3.89
C GLY A 130 11.94 23.13 -4.13
N THR A 131 13.01 22.35 -4.32
CA THR A 131 12.95 20.90 -4.48
C THR A 131 12.62 20.23 -3.15
N VAL A 132 11.66 19.30 -3.14
CA VAL A 132 11.41 18.48 -1.94
C VAL A 132 12.48 17.39 -1.84
N HIS A 133 13.33 17.47 -0.81
CA HIS A 133 14.36 16.47 -0.50
C HIS A 133 13.81 15.29 0.30
N VAL A 134 12.84 15.54 1.17
CA VAL A 134 12.17 14.48 1.92
C VAL A 134 10.71 14.86 2.08
N ALA A 135 9.80 13.97 1.72
CA ALA A 135 8.41 14.07 2.15
C ALA A 135 8.14 12.90 3.10
N GLN A 136 7.95 13.19 4.38
CA GLN A 136 7.69 12.16 5.38
C GLN A 136 6.33 12.41 6.03
N GLU A 137 5.62 11.35 6.38
CA GLU A 137 4.44 11.43 7.24
C GLU A 137 4.45 10.28 8.25
N VAL A 138 3.94 10.54 9.45
CA VAL A 138 3.76 9.51 10.49
C VAL A 138 2.27 9.24 10.65
N PHE A 139 1.91 7.97 10.72
CA PHE A 139 0.54 7.51 10.92
C PHE A 139 0.45 6.55 12.10
N GLU A 140 -0.75 6.45 12.66
CA GLU A 140 -1.10 5.48 13.67
C GLU A 140 -2.33 4.69 13.26
N GLN A 141 -2.31 3.40 13.56
CA GLN A 141 -3.47 2.55 13.41
C GLN A 141 -3.40 1.35 14.36
N ARG A 142 -4.38 1.25 15.27
CA ARG A 142 -4.64 0.04 16.08
C ARG A 142 -3.35 -0.60 16.63
N GLY A 143 -2.56 0.16 17.40
CA GLY A 143 -1.32 -0.33 18.02
C GLY A 143 -0.11 -0.45 17.08
N TRP A 144 -0.20 0.17 15.90
CA TRP A 144 0.89 0.33 14.97
C TRP A 144 1.21 1.80 14.73
N THR A 145 2.49 2.12 14.67
CA THR A 145 3.04 3.38 14.17
C THR A 145 3.64 3.14 12.79
N LEU A 146 3.33 3.98 11.81
CA LEU A 146 3.85 3.90 10.44
C LEU A 146 4.61 5.18 10.10
N VAL A 147 5.83 5.05 9.62
CA VAL A 147 6.55 6.12 8.93
C VAL A 147 6.50 5.86 7.43
N SER A 148 5.94 6.79 6.67
CA SER A 148 6.06 6.82 5.21
C SER A 148 7.04 7.90 4.81
N GLU A 149 7.89 7.61 3.84
CA GLU A 149 8.90 8.53 3.35
C GLU A 149 9.03 8.44 1.83
N HIS A 150 9.10 9.59 1.19
CA HIS A 150 9.64 9.78 -0.16
C HIS A 150 10.92 10.60 -0.07
N ARG A 151 11.91 10.22 -0.86
CA ARG A 151 13.16 10.96 -1.02
C ARG A 151 13.69 10.81 -2.46
N PRO A 152 14.43 11.80 -2.99
CA PRO A 152 15.22 11.64 -4.19
C PRO A 152 16.22 10.48 -4.04
N TRP A 153 16.37 9.72 -5.11
CA TRP A 153 17.32 8.61 -5.21
C TRP A 153 17.63 8.37 -6.68
N GLY A 154 18.78 8.86 -7.15
CA GLY A 154 18.99 9.08 -8.58
C GLY A 154 17.88 9.97 -9.14
N ASP A 155 17.51 9.73 -10.40
CA ASP A 155 16.45 10.48 -11.08
C ASP A 155 15.05 9.91 -10.78
N ASP A 156 14.96 8.68 -10.28
CA ASP A 156 13.70 7.94 -10.19
C ASP A 156 13.08 7.90 -8.79
N GLY A 157 13.82 8.28 -7.74
CA GLY A 157 13.30 8.38 -6.37
C GLY A 157 13.07 7.03 -5.68
N VAL A 158 12.74 7.11 -4.39
CA VAL A 158 12.42 5.93 -3.56
C VAL A 158 11.34 6.27 -2.55
N ILE A 159 10.43 5.32 -2.33
CA ILE A 159 9.47 5.34 -1.23
C ILE A 159 9.83 4.24 -0.23
N THR A 160 9.76 4.58 1.06
CA THR A 160 9.90 3.63 2.16
C THR A 160 8.65 3.71 3.04
N LEU A 161 8.09 2.56 3.39
CA LEU A 161 7.08 2.43 4.45
C LEU A 161 7.64 1.53 5.54
N LEU A 162 7.60 1.99 6.79
CA LEU A 162 8.05 1.23 7.93
C LEU A 162 7.00 1.32 9.04
N ALA A 163 6.27 0.23 9.24
CA ALA A 163 5.30 0.09 10.33
C ALA A 163 5.91 -0.71 11.48
N PHE A 164 5.64 -0.26 12.70
CA PHE A 164 6.12 -0.79 13.96
C PHE A 164 4.93 -1.26 14.80
N ASP A 165 4.96 -2.50 15.29
CA ASP A 165 4.05 -2.94 16.34
C ASP A 165 4.52 -2.31 17.66
N ASP A 166 3.75 -1.37 18.19
CA ASP A 166 4.15 -0.56 19.34
C ASP A 166 4.39 -1.42 20.60
N ALA A 167 3.58 -2.47 20.78
CA ALA A 167 3.68 -3.36 21.92
C ALA A 167 4.88 -4.29 21.80
N CYS A 168 5.17 -4.78 20.60
CA CYS A 168 6.36 -5.56 20.30
C CYS A 168 7.63 -4.73 20.50
N MET A 169 7.66 -3.51 19.94
CA MET A 169 8.81 -2.58 20.06
C MET A 169 9.14 -2.28 21.52
N LYS A 170 8.11 -2.02 22.35
CA LYS A 170 8.29 -1.81 23.78
C LYS A 170 8.92 -3.02 24.49
N LYS A 171 8.51 -4.24 24.13
CA LYS A 171 9.10 -5.48 24.69
C LYS A 171 10.53 -5.72 24.22
N ALA A 172 10.85 -5.33 22.99
CA ALA A 172 12.20 -5.42 22.41
C ALA A 172 13.16 -4.30 22.89
N GLY A 173 12.76 -3.48 23.87
CA GLY A 173 13.58 -2.41 24.44
C GLY A 173 13.79 -1.22 23.50
N GLY A 174 12.86 -0.96 22.58
CA GLY A 174 12.83 0.25 21.74
C GLY A 174 11.71 1.20 22.18
N GLY A 175 11.94 2.51 22.05
CA GLY A 175 10.85 3.49 21.98
C GLY A 175 10.09 3.30 20.67
N ALA A 176 8.77 3.42 20.69
CA ALA A 176 7.94 3.33 19.49
C ALA A 176 8.04 4.67 18.72
N GLY A 177 9.04 4.78 17.85
CA GLY A 177 9.19 5.93 16.94
C GLY A 177 10.65 6.34 16.73
N PRO A 178 10.97 6.96 15.58
CA PRO A 178 12.26 7.63 15.40
C PRO A 178 12.34 8.85 16.33
N GLU A 179 13.47 8.97 17.03
CA GLU A 179 13.83 10.20 17.76
C GLU A 179 13.93 11.41 16.83
#